data_AF-A0A645J5D4-F1
#
_entry.id   AF-A0A645J5D4-F1
#
_cell.length_a   1.000
_cell.length_b   1.000
_cell.length_c   1.000
_cell.angle_alpha   90.00
_cell.angle_beta   90.00
_cell.angle_gamma   90.00
#
_symmetry.space_group_name_H-M   'P 1'
#
loop_
_entity.id
_entity.type
_entity.pdbx_description
1 polymer ?
#
loop_
_entity_poly.entity_id
_entity_poly.type
_entity_poly.pdbx_seq_one_letter_code
_entity_poly.pdbx_strand_id
1 'polypeptide(L)' 'MEFDNPESKIIRSLPECKNFRGLPFTVYYKNGEVVAATPSIQTKDQITEIIEREFVAKKEKKNA' A
#
# COMPACT_ATOMS: atom_id res chain seq x y z
N MET A 1 6.74 11.93 -18.21
CA MET A 1 5.54 11.72 -17.36
C MET A 1 5.87 12.22 -15.96
N GLU A 2 4.89 12.68 -15.18
CA GLU A 2 5.12 13.21 -13.82
C GLU A 2 5.82 12.22 -12.88
N PHE A 3 5.62 10.91 -13.06
CA PHE A 3 6.26 9.87 -12.25
C PHE A 3 7.63 9.42 -12.77
N ASP A 4 8.15 10.05 -13.83
CA ASP A 4 9.46 9.77 -14.42
C ASP A 4 10.47 10.86 -14.03
N ASN A 5 10.71 10.97 -12.72
CA ASN A 5 11.64 11.94 -12.14
C ASN A 5 12.51 11.29 -11.03
N PRO A 6 13.64 11.90 -10.65
CA PRO A 6 14.53 11.35 -9.62
C PRO A 6 13.87 11.12 -8.26
N GLU A 7 12.97 12.00 -7.84
CA GLU A 7 12.26 11.90 -6.55
C GLU A 7 11.35 10.67 -6.49
N SER A 8 10.76 10.28 -7.62
CA SER A 8 9.93 9.09 -7.75
C SER A 8 10.71 7.79 -7.55
N LYS A 9 12.06 7.82 -7.62
CA LYS A 9 12.90 6.65 -7.37
C LYS A 9 12.74 6.12 -5.96
N ILE A 10 12.54 6.99 -4.96
CA ILE A 10 12.38 6.59 -3.57
C ILE A 10 11.24 5.58 -3.45
N ILE A 11 10.08 5.92 -4.00
CA ILE A 11 8.89 5.07 -4.01
C ILE A 11 9.08 3.83 -4.92
N ARG A 12 9.65 3.97 -6.12
CA ARG A 12 9.88 2.83 -7.04
C ARG A 12 10.88 1.81 -6.51
N SER A 13 11.81 2.25 -5.68
CA SER A 13 12.87 1.40 -5.11
C SER A 13 12.45 0.64 -3.85
N LEU A 14 11.28 0.98 -3.30
CA LEU A 14 10.72 0.30 -2.13
C LEU A 14 10.68 -1.22 -2.37
N PRO A 15 11.15 -2.04 -1.42
CA PRO A 15 11.13 -3.50 -1.53
C PRO A 15 9.78 -4.08 -1.98
N GLU A 16 8.68 -3.50 -1.49
CA GLU A 16 7.31 -3.88 -1.77
C GLU A 16 6.89 -3.56 -3.21
N CYS A 17 7.52 -2.56 -3.84
CA CYS A 17 7.21 -2.11 -5.20
C CYS A 17 8.16 -2.67 -6.28
N LYS A 18 9.28 -3.31 -5.91
CA LYS A 18 10.32 -3.77 -6.86
C LYS A 18 9.81 -4.67 -7.98
N ASN A 19 8.74 -5.43 -7.73
CA ASN A 19 8.16 -6.37 -8.68
C ASN A 19 6.98 -5.79 -9.49
N PHE A 20 6.62 -4.52 -9.25
CA PHE A 20 5.50 -3.89 -9.96
C PHE A 20 5.94 -3.52 -11.38
N ARG A 21 5.22 -4.08 -12.37
CA ARG A 21 5.57 -3.96 -13.79
C ARG A 21 4.95 -2.73 -14.48
N GLY A 22 4.16 -1.93 -13.76
CA GLY A 22 3.45 -0.80 -14.35
C GLY A 22 2.78 0.10 -13.32
N LEU A 23 2.35 1.26 -13.79
CA LEU A 23 1.53 2.22 -13.08
C LEU A 23 0.04 2.00 -13.43
N PRO A 24 -0.89 2.42 -12.55
CA PRO A 24 -0.66 2.97 -11.22
C PRO A 24 -0.28 1.88 -10.20
N PHE A 25 0.23 2.28 -9.04
CA PHE A 25 0.30 1.44 -7.86
C PHE A 25 0.03 2.30 -6.62
N THR A 26 -0.37 1.67 -5.51
CA THR A 26 -0.70 2.35 -4.26
C THR A 26 0.19 1.83 -3.14
N VAL A 27 0.72 2.73 -2.31
CA VAL A 27 1.55 2.40 -1.14
C VAL A 27 0.86 2.94 0.11
N TYR A 28 0.74 2.09 1.12
CA TYR A 28 0.08 2.40 2.38
C TYR A 28 1.14 2.57 3.46
N TYR A 29 1.15 3.73 4.09
CA TYR A 29 2.07 4.07 5.17
C TYR A 29 1.36 4.12 6.51
N LYS A 30 1.99 3.56 7.54
CA LYS A 30 1.55 3.70 8.94
C LYS A 30 2.77 4.00 9.79
N ASN A 31 2.72 5.10 10.54
CA ASN A 31 3.83 5.55 11.39
C ASN A 31 5.18 5.70 10.64
N GLY A 32 5.14 6.12 9.37
CA GLY A 32 6.33 6.28 8.54
C GLY A 32 6.85 5.00 7.87
N GLU A 33 6.26 3.84 8.18
CA GLU A 33 6.65 2.55 7.61
C GLU A 33 5.64 2.10 6.54
N VAL A 34 6.13 1.37 5.52
CA VAL A 34 5.28 0.76 4.51
C VAL A 34 4.64 -0.49 5.10
N VAL A 35 3.31 -0.51 5.16
CA VAL A 35 2.53 -1.66 5.70
C VAL A 35 1.87 -2.48 4.60
N ALA A 36 1.62 -1.88 3.44
CA ALA A 36 1.14 -2.58 2.26
C ALA A 36 1.50 -1.82 0.98
N ALA A 37 1.60 -2.54 -0.14
CA ALA A 37 1.65 -1.94 -1.47
C ALA A 37 0.92 -2.85 -2.46
N THR A 38 0.25 -2.24 -3.44
CA THR A 38 -0.52 -2.97 -4.47
C THR A 38 -0.21 -2.43 -5.86
N PRO A 39 0.04 -3.31 -6.84
CA PRO A 39 0.19 -2.90 -8.23
C PRO A 39 -1.18 -2.63 -8.86
N SER A 40 -1.16 -1.95 -10.00
CA SER A 40 -2.31 -1.78 -10.90
C SER A 40 -3.50 -1.03 -10.28
N ILE A 41 -4.59 -0.99 -11.04
CA ILE A 41 -5.87 -0.42 -10.62
C ILE A 41 -6.56 -1.37 -9.64
N GLN A 42 -7.15 -0.81 -8.58
CA GLN A 42 -7.86 -1.55 -7.55
C GLN A 42 -9.36 -1.22 -7.54
N THR A 43 -10.18 -2.16 -7.06
CA THR A 43 -11.58 -1.90 -6.72
C THR A 43 -11.69 -1.30 -5.32
N LYS A 44 -12.85 -0.72 -5.01
CA LYS A 44 -13.14 -0.19 -3.68
C LYS A 44 -13.00 -1.25 -2.58
N ASP A 45 -13.44 -2.48 -2.86
CA ASP A 45 -13.41 -3.57 -1.87
C ASP A 45 -11.97 -3.97 -1.54
N GLN A 46 -11.10 -4.07 -2.55
CA GLN A 46 -9.66 -4.36 -2.34
C GLN A 46 -9.00 -3.28 -1.47
N ILE A 47 -9.28 -2.01 -1.75
CA ILE A 47 -8.75 -0.89 -0.97
C ILE A 47 -9.28 -0.96 0.48
N THR A 48 -10.57 -1.24 0.64
CA THR A 48 -11.21 -1.29 1.97
C THR A 48 -10.63 -2.43 2.81
N GLU A 49 -10.42 -3.60 2.22
CA GLU A 49 -9.82 -4.75 2.91
C GLU A 49 -8.41 -4.42 3.46
N ILE A 50 -7.58 -3.73 2.68
CA ILE A 50 -6.25 -3.30 3.12
C ILE A 50 -6.36 -2.27 4.25
N ILE A 51 -7.27 -1.31 4.12
CA ILE A 51 -7.47 -0.28 5.14
C ILE A 51 -7.93 -0.92 6.45
N GLU A 52 -8.90 -1.82 6.40
CA GLU A 52 -9.40 -2.54 7.56
C GLU A 52 -8.30 -3.39 8.22
N ARG A 53 -7.49 -4.09 7.40
CA ARG A 53 -6.41 -4.95 7.88
C ARG A 53 -5.29 -4.16 8.56
N GLU A 54 -4.87 -3.05 7.97
CA GLU A 54 -3.67 -2.31 8.42
C GLU A 54 -3.99 -1.17 9.39
N PHE A 55 -5.16 -0.54 9.31
CA PHE A 55 -5.46 0.71 10.03
C PHE A 55 -6.57 0.59 11.08
N VAL A 56 -7.44 -0.43 11.01
CA VAL A 56 -8.47 -0.63 12.03
C VAL A 56 -7.89 -1.51 13.15
N ALA A 57 -8.04 -1.07 14.40
CA ALA A 57 -7.60 -1.86 15.55
C ALA A 57 -8.33 -3.21 15.55
N LYS A 58 -7.59 -4.32 15.63
CA LYS A 58 -8.20 -5.63 15.87
C LYS A 58 -8.98 -5.53 17.18
N LYS A 59 -10.31 -5.55 17.10
CA LYS A 59 -11.13 -5.75 18.30
C LYS A 59 -10.71 -7.11 18.86
N GLU A 60 -10.05 -7.09 20.00
CA GLU A 60 -9.75 -8.32 20.74
C GLU A 60 -11.07 -9.08 20.87
N LYS A 61 -11.10 -10.31 20.34
CA LYS A 61 -12.20 -11.22 20.60
C LYS A 61 -12.16 -11.49 22.10
N LYS A 62 -12.98 -10.76 22.86
CA LYS A 62 -13.27 -11.07 24.25
C LYS A 62 -13.96 -12.43 24.23
N ASN A 63 -13.19 -13.49 24.53
CA ASN A 63 -13.73 -14.83 24.67
C ASN A 63 -14.86 -14.77 25.72
N ALA A 64 -16.03 -15.23 25.29
CA ALA A 64 -17.23 -15.36 26.11
C ALA A 64 -17.06 -16.45 27.17
#